data_AF-A0A7X8BLT3-F1
#
_entry.id   AF-A0A7X8BLT3-F1
#
_cell.length_a   1.000
_cell.length_b   1.000
_cell.length_c   1.000
_cell.angle_alpha   90.00
_cell.angle_beta   90.00
_cell.angle_gamma   90.00
#
_symmetry.space_group_name_H-M   'P 1'
#
loop_
_entity.id
_entity.type
_entity.pdbx_description
1 polymer ?
#
loop_
_entity_poly.entity_id
_entity_poly.type
_entity_poly.pdbx_seq_one_letter_code
_entity_poly.pdbx_strand_id
1 'polypeptide(L)'
;MRKGELQKLTWDAIDFERMIIKVIQTKNNESRILPISNTLLPVLDDLYIHRKGEFIFSKTDGSIYGNWHKAFDTALTRVGIKDFRFHDLRHTFASYLVMADVNIRTVQVLIGHKTIQMTMRYSHLSQSHLLDAVNKIGTKMAQSEAKSFDDVLSYVNS
;
A
#
# COMPACT_ATOMS: atom_id res chain seq x y z
N MET A 1 4.83 -5.61 -0.98
CA MET A 1 5.03 -6.93 -0.32
C MET A 1 6.50 -7.36 -0.36
N ARG A 2 6.95 -8.29 0.49
CA ARG A 2 8.30 -8.89 0.44
C ARG A 2 8.29 -9.97 -0.64
N LYS A 3 9.45 -10.23 -1.27
CA LYS A 3 9.60 -11.35 -2.23
C LYS A 3 9.08 -12.68 -1.68
N GLY A 4 9.47 -13.03 -0.44
CA GLY A 4 9.05 -14.28 0.18
C GLY A 4 7.55 -14.36 0.50
N GLU A 5 6.88 -13.22 0.67
CA GLU A 5 5.42 -13.17 0.84
C GLU A 5 4.72 -13.44 -0.50
N LEU A 6 5.20 -12.84 -1.59
CA LEU A 6 4.66 -13.07 -2.94
C LEU A 6 4.89 -14.51 -3.42
N GLN A 7 6.06 -15.09 -3.11
CA GLN A 7 6.42 -16.46 -3.47
C GLN A 7 5.46 -17.52 -2.92
N LYS A 8 4.87 -17.26 -1.76
CA LYS A 8 3.98 -18.20 -1.06
C LYS A 8 2.53 -17.73 -1.08
N LEU A 9 2.21 -16.74 -1.91
CA LEU A 9 0.86 -16.18 -1.97
C LEU A 9 -0.06 -17.15 -2.71
N THR A 10 -1.17 -17.51 -2.07
CA THR A 10 -2.19 -18.41 -2.60
C THR A 10 -3.45 -17.66 -2.98
N TRP A 11 -4.30 -18.29 -3.80
CA TRP A 11 -5.59 -17.72 -4.20
C TRP A 11 -6.54 -17.49 -3.02
N ASP A 12 -6.51 -18.37 -2.01
CA ASP A 12 -7.34 -18.24 -0.79
C ASP A 12 -6.97 -17.02 0.08
N ALA A 13 -5.79 -16.44 -0.15
CA ALA A 13 -5.39 -15.20 0.49
C ALA A 13 -6.08 -13.96 -0.11
N ILE A 14 -6.69 -14.08 -1.30
CA ILE A 14 -7.38 -13.01 -2.00
C ILE A 14 -8.88 -13.09 -1.73
N ASP A 15 -9.43 -11.97 -1.26
CA ASP A 15 -10.85 -11.76 -1.10
C ASP A 15 -11.27 -10.70 -2.15
N PHE A 16 -11.79 -11.18 -3.29
CA PHE A 16 -12.17 -10.33 -4.41
C PHE A 16 -13.41 -9.47 -4.11
N GLU A 17 -14.31 -9.95 -3.25
CA GLU A 17 -15.49 -9.18 -2.84
C GLU A 17 -15.08 -7.97 -2.00
N ARG A 18 -14.16 -8.16 -1.04
CA ARG A 18 -13.66 -7.08 -0.19
C ARG A 18 -12.49 -6.33 -0.81
N MET A 19 -11.99 -6.73 -1.97
CA MET A 19 -10.83 -6.15 -2.65
C MET A 19 -9.58 -6.12 -1.77
N ILE A 20 -9.25 -7.25 -1.12
CA ILE A 20 -8.11 -7.34 -0.21
C ILE A 20 -7.26 -8.60 -0.40
N ILE A 21 -5.97 -8.49 -0.06
CA ILE A 21 -5.03 -9.59 0.09
C ILE A 21 -4.65 -9.72 1.57
N LYS A 22 -4.85 -10.91 2.14
CA LYS A 22 -4.45 -11.25 3.51
C LYS A 22 -3.02 -11.80 3.49
N VAL A 23 -2.06 -11.02 3.99
CA VAL A 23 -0.65 -11.43 4.07
C VAL A 23 -0.34 -11.92 5.48
N ILE A 24 -0.14 -13.23 5.63
CA ILE A 24 0.18 -13.87 6.91
C ILE A 24 1.70 -14.04 7.03
N GLN A 25 2.32 -13.45 8.05
CA GLN A 25 3.74 -13.70 8.36
C GLN A 25 3.86 -14.87 9.35
N THR A 26 4.28 -16.03 8.83
CA THR A 26 4.34 -17.29 9.60
C THR A 26 5.34 -17.28 10.76
N LYS A 27 6.32 -16.37 10.78
CA LYS A 27 7.33 -16.30 11.84
C LYS A 27 6.85 -15.64 13.14
N ASN A 28 5.89 -14.72 13.07
CA ASN A 28 5.42 -13.94 14.24
C ASN A 28 3.88 -13.90 14.36
N ASN A 29 3.14 -14.65 13.54
CA ASN A 29 1.68 -14.62 13.43
C ASN A 29 1.06 -13.23 13.18
N GLU A 30 1.88 -12.25 12.77
CA GLU A 30 1.41 -10.93 12.38
C GLU A 30 0.81 -11.02 10.97
N SER A 31 -0.49 -10.79 10.87
CA SER A 31 -1.19 -10.65 9.60
C SER A 31 -1.39 -9.17 9.25
N ARG A 32 -1.41 -8.86 7.96
CA ARG A 32 -1.87 -7.55 7.49
C ARG A 32 -2.74 -7.69 6.27
N ILE A 33 -3.66 -6.75 6.13
CA ILE A 33 -4.58 -6.65 5.01
C ILE A 33 -4.02 -5.61 4.04
N LEU A 34 -3.91 -5.97 2.77
CA LEU A 34 -3.52 -5.07 1.70
C LEU A 34 -4.71 -4.85 0.76
N PRO A 35 -5.19 -3.61 0.60
CA PRO A 35 -6.18 -3.29 -0.42
C PRO A 35 -5.64 -3.58 -1.83
N ILE A 36 -6.51 -4.07 -2.69
CA ILE A 36 -6.25 -4.31 -4.11
C ILE A 36 -6.66 -3.06 -4.88
N SER A 37 -5.75 -2.55 -5.70
CA SER A 37 -6.08 -1.50 -6.67
C SER A 37 -6.86 -2.09 -7.83
N ASN A 38 -7.85 -1.36 -8.34
CA ASN A 38 -8.58 -1.76 -9.56
C ASN A 38 -7.65 -2.01 -10.75
N THR A 39 -6.49 -1.33 -10.81
CA THR A 39 -5.47 -1.54 -11.84
C THR A 39 -4.82 -2.92 -11.81
N LEU A 40 -4.92 -3.65 -10.69
CA LEU A 40 -4.37 -4.99 -10.53
C LEU A 40 -5.37 -6.08 -10.97
N LEU A 41 -6.66 -5.76 -11.09
CA LEU A 41 -7.70 -6.75 -11.39
C LEU A 41 -7.48 -7.48 -12.72
N PRO A 42 -7.21 -6.80 -13.85
CA PRO A 42 -7.04 -7.51 -15.12
C PRO A 42 -5.87 -8.51 -15.09
N VAL A 43 -4.82 -8.20 -14.32
CA VAL A 43 -3.66 -9.08 -14.14
C VAL A 43 -4.03 -10.27 -13.26
N LEU A 44 -4.80 -10.06 -12.19
CA LEU A 44 -5.24 -11.15 -11.32
C LEU A 44 -6.23 -12.08 -12.03
N ASP A 45 -7.13 -11.54 -12.84
CA ASP A 45 -8.10 -12.31 -13.62
C ASP A 45 -7.39 -13.23 -14.62
N ASP A 46 -6.43 -12.69 -15.39
CA ASP A 46 -5.64 -13.48 -16.34
C ASP A 46 -4.87 -14.60 -15.63
N LEU A 47 -4.21 -14.28 -14.50
CA LEU A 47 -3.50 -15.28 -13.69
C LEU A 47 -4.46 -16.34 -13.11
N TYR A 48 -5.67 -15.95 -12.72
CA TYR A 48 -6.64 -16.87 -12.13
C TYR A 48 -7.18 -17.86 -13.15
N ILE A 49 -7.47 -17.40 -14.36
CA ILE A 49 -7.93 -18.24 -15.48
C ILE A 49 -6.87 -19.29 -15.83
N HIS A 50 -5.59 -18.91 -15.81
CA HIS A 50 -4.48 -19.79 -16.21
C HIS A 50 -3.84 -20.58 -15.04
N ARG A 51 -4.40 -20.51 -13.83
CA ARG A 51 -3.79 -21.10 -12.63
C ARG A 51 -3.59 -22.61 -12.76
N LYS A 52 -2.50 -23.11 -12.16
CA LYS A 52 -2.13 -24.54 -12.16
C LYS A 52 -2.16 -25.19 -10.78
N GLY A 53 -2.50 -24.43 -9.75
CA GLY A 53 -2.54 -24.90 -8.37
C GLY A 53 -2.96 -23.81 -7.39
N GLU A 54 -2.66 -24.01 -6.12
CA GLU A 54 -3.03 -23.10 -5.03
C GLU A 54 -2.27 -21.76 -5.08
N PHE A 55 -1.04 -21.76 -5.58
CA PHE A 55 -0.17 -20.58 -5.62
C PHE A 55 -0.50 -19.69 -6.82
N ILE A 56 -0.55 -18.38 -6.58
CA ILE A 56 -0.75 -17.37 -7.64
C ILE A 56 0.38 -17.44 -8.66
N PHE A 57 1.61 -17.57 -8.18
CA PHE A 57 2.80 -17.70 -9.02
C PHE A 57 3.33 -19.14 -8.94
N SER A 58 2.82 -19.97 -9.83
CA SER A 58 3.17 -21.39 -9.93
C SER A 58 3.93 -21.72 -11.21
N LYS A 59 4.64 -22.84 -11.20
CA LYS A 59 5.12 -23.50 -12.43
C LYS A 59 3.96 -24.22 -13.11
N THR A 60 4.23 -24.81 -14.28
CA THR A 60 3.26 -25.60 -15.04
C THR A 60 2.72 -26.81 -14.28
N ASP A 61 3.48 -27.34 -13.32
CA ASP A 61 3.08 -28.45 -12.45
C ASP A 61 2.31 -28.01 -11.17
N GLY A 62 2.02 -26.72 -11.02
CA GLY A 62 1.33 -26.16 -9.86
C GLY A 62 2.23 -25.87 -8.65
N SER A 63 3.49 -26.30 -8.65
CA SER A 63 4.45 -26.01 -7.58
C SER A 63 4.89 -24.55 -7.57
N ILE A 64 5.44 -24.08 -6.44
CA ILE A 64 5.92 -22.69 -6.28
C ILE A 64 6.92 -22.32 -7.39
N TYR A 65 6.71 -21.17 -8.03
CA TYR A 65 7.69 -20.60 -8.93
C TYR A 65 8.93 -20.11 -8.16
N GLY A 66 10.09 -20.74 -8.37
CA GLY A 66 11.32 -20.42 -7.62
C GLY A 66 12.22 -19.34 -8.24
N ASN A 67 12.16 -19.16 -9.56
CA ASN A 67 13.13 -18.37 -10.34
C ASN A 67 12.78 -16.88 -10.44
N TRP A 68 12.48 -16.26 -9.30
CA TRP A 68 12.05 -14.85 -9.23
C TRP A 68 13.13 -13.87 -9.65
N HIS A 69 14.40 -14.11 -9.28
CA HIS A 69 15.51 -13.23 -9.67
C HIS A 69 15.66 -13.19 -11.18
N LYS A 70 15.75 -14.36 -11.83
CA LYS A 70 15.86 -14.46 -13.28
C LYS A 70 14.68 -13.78 -13.99
N ALA A 71 13.45 -14.03 -13.53
CA ALA A 71 12.26 -13.39 -14.11
C ALA A 71 12.31 -11.86 -13.98
N PHE A 72 12.70 -11.36 -12.80
CA PHE A 72 12.81 -9.93 -12.53
C PHE A 72 13.94 -9.27 -13.34
N ASP A 73 15.14 -9.86 -13.36
CA ASP A 73 16.29 -9.36 -14.11
C ASP A 73 15.99 -9.33 -15.63
N THR A 74 15.25 -10.33 -16.13
CA THR A 74 14.76 -10.36 -17.51
C THR A 74 13.82 -9.20 -17.78
N ALA A 75 12.88 -8.92 -16.87
CA ALA A 75 11.98 -7.79 -16.99
C ALA A 75 12.75 -6.45 -17.00
N LEU A 76 13.72 -6.27 -16.09
CA LEU A 76 14.57 -5.08 -16.03
C LEU A 76 15.38 -4.88 -17.31
N THR A 77 15.94 -5.96 -17.85
CA THR A 77 16.71 -5.94 -19.10
C THR A 77 15.83 -5.48 -20.27
N ARG A 78 14.60 -5.99 -20.35
CA ARG A 78 13.64 -5.61 -21.41
C ARG A 78 13.28 -4.13 -21.40
N VAL A 79 13.25 -3.51 -20.22
CA VAL A 79 12.92 -2.08 -20.05
C VAL A 79 14.16 -1.19 -19.88
N GLY A 80 15.37 -1.75 -19.99
CA GLY A 80 16.63 -1.01 -19.90
C GLY A 80 16.99 -0.46 -18.52
N ILE A 81 16.36 -0.94 -17.44
CA ILE A 81 16.64 -0.49 -16.07
C ILE A 81 17.85 -1.25 -15.51
N LYS A 82 18.80 -0.51 -14.92
CA LYS A 82 20.02 -1.04 -14.29
C LYS A 82 20.02 -0.75 -12.78
N ASP A 83 20.75 -1.58 -12.02
CA ASP A 83 20.93 -1.46 -10.57
C ASP A 83 19.62 -1.28 -9.78
N PHE A 84 18.60 -2.05 -10.15
CA PHE A 84 17.30 -2.05 -9.50
C PHE A 84 17.00 -3.44 -8.93
N ARG A 85 16.69 -3.49 -7.64
CA ARG A 85 16.47 -4.73 -6.90
C ARG A 85 15.00 -4.91 -6.60
N PHE A 86 14.59 -6.15 -6.33
CA PHE A 86 13.18 -6.45 -6.05
C PHE A 86 12.62 -5.67 -4.84
N HIS A 87 13.45 -5.36 -3.84
CA HIS A 87 13.01 -4.55 -2.71
C HIS A 87 12.78 -3.08 -3.06
N ASP A 88 13.37 -2.59 -4.15
CA ASP A 88 13.20 -1.21 -4.60
C ASP A 88 11.78 -0.96 -5.07
N LEU A 89 11.06 -1.96 -5.60
CA LEU A 89 9.61 -1.85 -5.84
C LEU A 89 8.84 -1.41 -4.60
N ARG A 90 9.19 -1.94 -3.42
CA ARG A 90 8.58 -1.50 -2.15
C ARG A 90 9.00 -0.06 -1.83
N HIS A 91 10.27 0.30 -2.04
CA HIS A 91 10.73 1.66 -1.81
C HIS A 91 9.99 2.67 -2.69
N THR A 92 9.89 2.39 -4.00
CA THR A 92 9.14 3.19 -4.96
C THR A 92 7.67 3.34 -4.55
N PHE A 93 7.01 2.23 -4.17
CA PHE A 93 5.63 2.29 -3.70
C PHE A 93 5.46 3.16 -2.45
N ALA A 94 6.36 3.06 -1.47
CA ALA A 94 6.33 3.90 -0.28
C ALA A 94 6.54 5.39 -0.62
N SER A 95 7.49 5.69 -1.50
CA SER A 95 7.77 7.06 -1.96
C SER A 95 6.55 7.66 -2.65
N TYR A 96 5.90 6.94 -3.57
CA TYR A 96 4.71 7.44 -4.26
C TYR A 96 3.55 7.70 -3.31
N LEU A 97 3.33 6.85 -2.30
CA LEU A 97 2.29 7.10 -1.31
C LEU A 97 2.57 8.38 -0.52
N VAL A 98 3.81 8.60 -0.08
CA VAL A 98 4.16 9.83 0.67
C VAL A 98 4.08 11.07 -0.21
N MET A 99 4.51 10.99 -1.47
CA MET A 99 4.37 12.08 -2.44
C MET A 99 2.90 12.40 -2.75
N ALA A 100 2.00 11.44 -2.59
CA ALA A 100 0.55 11.61 -2.68
C ALA A 100 -0.09 12.04 -1.34
N ASP A 101 0.71 12.54 -0.38
CA ASP A 101 0.29 12.97 0.95
C ASP A 101 -0.49 11.92 1.77
N VAL A 102 -0.20 10.64 1.52
CA VAL A 102 -0.74 9.56 2.35
C VAL A 102 -0.06 9.59 3.71
N ASN A 103 -0.86 9.52 4.77
CA ASN A 103 -0.37 9.50 6.14
C ASN A 103 0.71 8.41 6.34
N ILE A 104 1.84 8.80 6.93
CA ILE A 104 3.03 7.93 7.09
C ILE A 104 2.75 6.64 7.88
N ARG A 105 1.78 6.64 8.79
CA ARG A 105 1.34 5.43 9.51
C ARG A 105 0.59 4.49 8.59
N THR A 106 -0.26 5.00 7.70
CA THR A 106 -0.91 4.20 6.65
C THR A 106 0.13 3.58 5.72
N VAL A 107 1.13 4.37 5.29
CA VAL A 107 2.25 3.86 4.48
C VAL A 107 2.97 2.71 5.18
N GLN A 108 3.30 2.87 6.48
CA GLN A 108 3.96 1.83 7.28
C GLN A 108 3.20 0.50 7.23
N VAL A 109 1.88 0.55 7.44
CA VAL A 109 1.01 -0.63 7.44
C VAL A 109 1.00 -1.28 6.06
N LEU A 110 0.80 -0.51 4.99
CA LEU A 110 0.75 -1.00 3.62
C LEU A 110 2.06 -1.69 3.19
N ILE A 111 3.22 -1.12 3.54
CA ILE A 111 4.51 -1.70 3.15
C ILE A 111 4.99 -2.83 4.08
N GLY A 112 4.37 -2.95 5.27
CA GLY A 112 4.64 -3.99 6.26
C GLY A 112 5.91 -3.73 7.08
N HIS A 113 6.18 -2.47 7.41
CA HIS A 113 7.29 -2.08 8.27
C HIS A 113 6.94 -2.26 9.75
N LYS A 114 7.83 -2.95 10.49
CA LYS A 114 7.60 -3.29 11.90
C LYS A 114 7.55 -2.04 12.77
N THR A 115 8.48 -1.12 12.56
CA THR A 115 8.56 0.13 13.32
C THR A 115 8.32 1.32 12.40
N ILE A 116 7.80 2.41 12.96
CA ILE A 116 7.58 3.63 12.19
C ILE A 116 8.91 4.23 11.72
N GLN A 117 9.98 4.08 12.50
CA GLN A 117 11.33 4.55 12.18
C GLN A 117 11.84 4.01 10.83
N MET A 118 11.51 2.76 10.47
CA MET A 118 11.85 2.21 9.15
C MET A 118 11.17 2.98 8.00
N THR A 119 9.97 3.50 8.24
CA THR A 119 9.14 4.24 7.27
C THR A 119 9.48 5.73 7.26
N MET A 120 9.98 6.28 8.37
CA MET A 120 10.39 7.69 8.45
C MET A 120 11.45 8.08 7.43
N ARG A 121 12.19 7.13 6.86
CA ARG A 121 13.09 7.40 5.73
C ARG A 121 12.42 8.06 4.52
N TYR A 122 11.09 7.94 4.37
CA TYR A 122 10.34 8.55 3.27
C TYR A 122 9.67 9.88 3.66
N SER A 123 9.67 10.28 4.93
CA SER A 123 8.84 11.41 5.41
C SER A 123 9.20 12.75 4.77
N HIS A 124 10.45 12.91 4.33
CA HIS A 124 10.94 14.12 3.67
C HIS A 124 10.34 14.34 2.27
N LEU A 125 9.67 13.32 1.70
CA LEU A 125 9.06 13.41 0.36
C LEU A 125 7.69 14.12 0.37
N SER A 126 7.11 14.37 1.54
CA SER A 126 5.92 15.20 1.68
C SER A 126 6.36 16.59 2.13
N GLN A 127 6.44 17.52 1.17
CA GLN A 127 6.83 18.92 1.40
C GLN A 127 5.64 19.80 1.81
N SER A 128 4.41 19.38 1.51
CA SER A 128 3.14 20.07 1.80
C SER A 128 2.61 19.83 3.22
N HIS A 129 2.95 18.71 3.86
CA HIS A 129 2.28 18.26 5.08
C HIS A 129 2.35 19.24 6.27
N LEU A 130 3.46 19.96 6.44
CA LEU A 130 3.61 20.88 7.58
C LEU A 130 2.70 22.11 7.43
N LEU A 131 2.64 22.67 6.22
CA LEU A 131 1.79 23.83 5.92
C LEU A 131 0.31 23.43 6.00
N ASP A 132 -0.06 22.29 5.43
CA ASP A 132 -1.43 21.78 5.49
C ASP A 132 -1.86 21.43 6.92
N ALA A 133 -0.96 20.92 7.75
CA ALA A 133 -1.24 20.64 9.16
C ALA A 133 -1.58 21.92 9.94
N VAL A 134 -0.82 23.00 9.72
CA VAL A 134 -1.09 24.30 10.34
C VAL A 134 -2.41 24.89 9.81
N ASN A 135 -2.65 24.82 8.50
CA ASN A 135 -3.87 25.34 7.88
C ASN A 135 -5.14 24.60 8.37
N LYS A 136 -5.05 23.31 8.65
CA LYS A 136 -6.17 22.52 9.23
C LYS A 136 -6.59 23.02 10.61
N ILE A 137 -5.64 23.47 11.44
CA ILE A 137 -5.95 24.08 12.74
C ILE A 137 -6.68 25.41 12.52
N GLY A 138 -6.13 26.29 11.68
CA GLY A 138 -6.75 27.59 11.37
C GLY A 138 -8.18 27.45 10.84
N THR A 139 -8.40 26.49 9.93
CA THR A 139 -9.74 26.22 9.38
C THR A 139 -10.72 25.71 10.44
N LYS A 140 -10.29 24.79 11.32
CA LYS A 140 -11.15 24.29 12.40
C LYS A 140 -11.50 25.38 13.41
N MET A 141 -10.54 26.24 13.76
CA MET A 141 -10.77 27.34 14.69
C MET A 141 -11.77 28.35 14.12
N ALA A 142 -11.59 28.75 12.86
CA ALA A 142 -12.52 29.64 12.16
C ALA A 142 -13.94 29.07 12.07
N GLN A 143 -14.07 27.75 11.83
CA GLN A 143 -15.38 27.08 11.83
C GLN A 143 -16.05 27.04 13.21
N SER A 144 -15.28 26.92 14.29
CA SER A 144 -15.82 26.95 15.65
C SER A 144 -16.33 28.33 16.07
N GLU A 145 -15.64 29.40 15.64
CA GLU A 145 -16.06 30.78 15.89
C GLU A 145 -17.32 31.15 15.10
N ALA A 146 -17.41 30.74 13.83
CA ALA A 146 -18.60 30.96 13.01
C ALA A 146 -19.84 30.26 13.59
N LYS A 147 -19.69 29.01 14.07
CA LYS A 147 -20.78 28.25 14.69
C LYS A 147 -21.26 28.88 16.00
N SER A 148 -20.31 29.37 16.82
CA SER A 148 -20.62 30.11 18.05
C SER A 148 -21.39 31.42 17.78
N PHE A 149 -21.16 32.07 16.63
CA PHE A 149 -21.86 33.30 16.27
C PHE A 149 -23.29 33.03 15.78
N ASP A 150 -23.47 31.99 14.96
CA ASP A 150 -24.78 31.57 14.47
C ASP A 150 -25.69 31.06 15.59
N ASP A 151 -25.14 30.32 16.56
CA ASP A 151 -25.89 29.84 17.73
C ASP A 151 -26.41 31.02 18.59
N VAL A 152 -25.62 32.09 18.75
CA VAL A 152 -26.02 33.31 19.48
C VAL A 152 -27.12 34.07 18.71
N LEU A 153 -27.01 34.21 17.39
CA LEU A 153 -28.03 34.88 16.57
C LEU A 153 -29.37 34.12 16.54
N SER A 154 -29.33 32.79 16.63
CA SER A 154 -30.55 31.96 16.72
C SER A 154 -31.32 32.17 18.04
N TYR A 155 -30.60 32.44 19.14
CA TYR A 155 -31.17 32.67 20.47
C TYR A 155 -31.76 34.09 20.66
N VAL A 156 -31.30 35.06 19.88
CA VAL A 156 -31.77 36.47 19.97
C VAL A 156 -33.01 36.71 19.11
N ASN A 157 -33.28 35.83 18.13
CA ASN A 157 -34.42 35.93 17.21
C ASN A 157 -35.56 34.94 17.50
N SER A 158 -35.57 34.30 18.67
CA SER A 158 -36.65 33.45 19.19
C SER A 158 -37.34 34.10 20.39
#